data_AF-A0A0E3LDI5-F1
#
_entry.id   AF-A0A0E3LDI5-F1
#
_cell.length_a   1.000
_cell.length_b   1.000
_cell.length_c   1.000
_cell.angle_alpha   90.00
_cell.angle_beta   90.00
_cell.angle_gamma   90.00
#
_symmetry.space_group_name_H-M   'P 1'
#
loop_
_entity.id
_entity.type
_entity.pdbx_description
1 polymer ?
#
loop_
_entity_poly.entity_id
_entity_poly.type
_entity_poly.pdbx_seq_one_letter_code
_entity_poly.pdbx_strand_id
1 'polypeptide(L)'
;MKNYEDDGPWMWVSFAPGCRLILDFVIGPRKQYVADKLVELTIKHLPDKIPLFVTDGLNFYKEALLKQFGVLIEFPRTGKRGRPKKPKIVPSEDLRYAQVVKTRKNGVLEKVEKKIIFGEDIEQSEISTTLLERQNLTFRQDNNRVSRKTIGFSKMKEWLEIQMKLYCTYFNFCRGHGGLRYKDERGVECKNTPAREAGITESKWTLKEILTFRCFKTSIG
;
A
#
# COMPACT_ATOMS: atom_id res chain seq x y z
N MET A 1 13.48 -13.86 17.61
CA MET A 1 12.81 -12.79 16.85
C MET A 1 13.50 -12.76 15.49
N LYS A 2 12.84 -13.09 14.37
CA LYS A 2 13.51 -13.02 13.06
C LYS A 2 13.85 -11.55 12.81
N ASN A 3 15.11 -11.22 12.56
CA ASN A 3 15.49 -9.88 12.12
C ASN A 3 14.85 -9.67 10.75
N TYR A 4 13.77 -8.88 10.72
CA TYR A 4 13.06 -8.51 9.49
C TYR A 4 13.73 -7.34 8.76
N GLU A 5 14.76 -6.76 9.38
CA GLU A 5 15.55 -5.69 8.81
C GLU A 5 16.46 -6.21 7.71
N ASP A 6 16.47 -5.47 6.61
CA ASP A 6 17.22 -5.76 5.40
C ASP A 6 17.56 -4.42 4.73
N ASP A 7 18.83 -4.20 4.44
CA ASP A 7 19.32 -2.95 3.85
C ASP A 7 19.11 -2.87 2.32
N GLY A 8 18.58 -3.93 1.70
CA GLY A 8 18.33 -3.96 0.26
C GLY A 8 17.30 -2.93 -0.22
N PRO A 9 17.30 -2.53 -1.51
CA PRO A 9 16.28 -1.65 -2.06
C PRO A 9 14.99 -2.43 -2.32
N TRP A 10 14.05 -2.38 -1.39
CA TRP A 10 12.73 -2.98 -1.53
C TRP A 10 11.72 -1.96 -2.07
N MET A 11 10.81 -2.43 -2.93
CA MET A 11 9.65 -1.65 -3.34
C MET A 11 8.50 -1.93 -2.39
N TRP A 12 8.12 -0.91 -1.62
CA TRP A 12 6.97 -0.87 -0.73
C TRP A 12 5.81 -0.27 -1.51
N VAL A 13 4.64 -0.91 -1.51
CA VAL A 13 3.51 -0.51 -2.36
C VAL A 13 2.24 -0.44 -1.56
N SER A 14 1.51 0.65 -1.73
CA SER A 14 0.14 0.83 -1.26
C SER A 14 -0.83 0.63 -2.42
N PHE A 15 -1.88 -0.16 -2.21
CA PHE A 15 -2.75 -0.65 -3.27
C PHE A 15 -4.18 -0.78 -2.79
N ALA A 16 -5.12 -0.22 -3.56
CA ALA A 16 -6.54 -0.35 -3.33
C ALA A 16 -7.10 -1.52 -4.15
N PRO A 17 -7.44 -2.67 -3.53
CA PRO A 17 -7.79 -3.89 -4.24
C PRO A 17 -9.09 -3.83 -5.03
N GLY A 18 -10.09 -3.07 -4.56
CA GLY A 18 -11.40 -2.94 -5.20
C GLY A 18 -11.31 -2.41 -6.63
N CYS A 19 -10.55 -1.34 -6.82
CA CYS A 19 -10.32 -0.68 -8.11
C CYS A 19 -8.97 -1.01 -8.75
N ARG A 20 -8.17 -1.91 -8.16
CA ARG A 20 -6.81 -2.26 -8.60
C ARG A 20 -5.86 -1.07 -8.73
N LEU A 21 -6.10 -0.02 -7.95
CA LEU A 21 -5.37 1.23 -8.03
C LEU A 21 -4.08 1.14 -7.20
N ILE A 22 -2.96 1.49 -7.80
CA ILE A 22 -1.71 1.70 -7.06
C ILE A 22 -1.79 3.11 -6.47
N LEU A 23 -1.88 3.23 -5.15
CA LEU A 23 -1.99 4.53 -4.48
C LEU A 23 -0.63 5.23 -4.46
N ASP A 24 0.39 4.54 -3.92
CA ASP A 24 1.74 5.07 -3.86
C ASP A 24 2.77 3.94 -3.68
N PHE A 25 4.05 4.27 -3.79
CA PHE A 25 5.15 3.37 -3.49
C PHE A 25 6.36 4.09 -2.91
N VAL A 26 7.16 3.37 -2.13
CA VAL A 26 8.44 3.85 -1.61
C VAL A 26 9.52 2.82 -1.90
N ILE A 27 10.69 3.28 -2.35
CA ILE A 27 11.85 2.42 -2.52
C ILE A 27 12.78 2.61 -1.32
N GLY A 28 13.13 1.53 -0.63
CA GLY A 28 13.99 1.61 0.54
C GLY A 28 14.17 0.29 1.28
N PRO A 29 15.06 0.28 2.28
CA PRO A 29 15.30 -0.87 3.11
C PRO A 29 14.07 -1.27 3.94
N ARG A 30 14.12 -2.44 4.54
CA ARG A 30 13.08 -2.89 5.47
C ARG A 30 13.31 -2.30 6.86
N LYS A 31 12.99 -1.01 6.99
CA LYS A 31 13.14 -0.24 8.22
C LYS A 31 11.88 0.57 8.52
N GLN A 32 11.69 0.88 9.81
CA GLN A 32 10.50 1.58 10.30
C GLN A 32 10.22 2.88 9.53
N TYR A 33 11.25 3.69 9.26
CA TYR A 33 11.07 4.98 8.57
C TYR A 33 10.53 4.84 7.13
N VAL A 34 10.76 3.70 6.47
CA VAL A 34 10.23 3.43 5.11
C VAL A 34 8.75 3.09 5.19
N ALA A 35 8.35 2.30 6.19
CA ALA A 35 6.95 2.02 6.46
C ALA A 35 6.19 3.29 6.87
N ASP A 36 6.78 4.12 7.74
CA ASP A 36 6.22 5.41 8.15
C ASP A 36 5.95 6.29 6.92
N LYS A 37 6.94 6.41 6.01
CA LYS A 37 6.81 7.19 4.78
C LYS A 37 5.73 6.64 3.84
N LEU A 38 5.64 5.32 3.67
CA LEU A 38 4.60 4.72 2.82
C LEU A 38 3.21 5.00 3.38
N VAL A 39 3.02 4.86 4.70
CA VAL A 39 1.73 5.10 5.34
C VAL A 39 1.36 6.58 5.24
N GLU A 40 2.30 7.50 5.51
CA GLU A 40 2.08 8.94 5.35
C GLU A 40 1.64 9.30 3.92
N LEU A 41 2.32 8.76 2.90
CA LEU A 41 1.94 8.96 1.51
C LEU A 41 0.58 8.36 1.17
N THR A 42 0.29 7.16 1.69
CA THR A 42 -1.00 6.50 1.48
C THR A 42 -2.14 7.37 1.98
N ILE A 43 -2.01 7.94 3.18
CA ILE A 43 -3.06 8.74 3.82
C ILE A 43 -3.43 9.97 3.00
N LYS A 44 -2.48 10.58 2.29
CA LYS A 44 -2.73 11.72 1.40
C LYS A 44 -3.69 11.41 0.25
N HIS A 45 -3.87 10.12 -0.07
CA HIS A 45 -4.77 9.65 -1.13
C HIS A 45 -6.07 9.04 -0.60
N LEU A 46 -6.24 8.96 0.73
CA LEU A 46 -7.42 8.35 1.33
C LEU A 46 -8.59 9.33 1.39
N PRO A 47 -9.84 8.84 1.27
CA PRO A 47 -11.02 9.62 1.61
C PRO A 47 -11.09 9.87 3.13
N ASP A 48 -12.02 10.72 3.56
CA ASP A 48 -12.22 11.05 4.99
C ASP A 48 -12.46 9.81 5.87
N LYS A 49 -13.01 8.74 5.29
CA LYS A 49 -13.24 7.47 5.98
C LYS A 49 -11.99 6.59 5.97
N ILE A 50 -11.55 6.18 7.17
CA ILE A 50 -10.42 5.27 7.34
C ILE A 50 -10.76 3.88 6.76
N PRO A 51 -10.00 3.37 5.78
CA PRO A 51 -10.21 2.04 5.22
C PRO A 51 -9.66 0.94 6.15
N LEU A 52 -10.02 -0.30 5.86
CA LEU A 52 -9.32 -1.46 6.42
C LEU A 52 -7.92 -1.56 5.81
N PHE A 53 -6.88 -1.55 6.66
CA PHE A 53 -5.52 -1.83 6.23
C PHE A 53 -5.22 -3.33 6.35
N VAL A 54 -4.65 -3.92 5.29
CA VAL A 54 -4.18 -5.31 5.31
C VAL A 54 -2.75 -5.36 4.80
N THR A 55 -1.82 -5.84 5.63
CA THR A 55 -0.41 -5.94 5.26
C THR A 55 0.11 -7.37 5.37
N ASP A 56 1.36 -7.59 4.99
CA ASP A 56 2.08 -8.80 5.36
C ASP A 56 2.43 -8.80 6.87
N GLY A 57 3.11 -9.86 7.30
CA GLY A 57 3.53 -10.03 8.69
C GLY A 57 4.72 -9.19 9.13
N LEU A 58 5.10 -8.10 8.43
CA LEU A 58 6.15 -7.19 8.90
C LEU A 58 5.62 -6.30 10.03
N ASN A 59 6.40 -6.19 11.12
CA ASN A 59 5.99 -5.47 12.32
C ASN A 59 5.93 -3.94 12.14
N PHE A 60 6.59 -3.39 11.12
CA PHE A 60 6.75 -1.94 10.97
C PHE A 60 5.44 -1.18 10.74
N TYR A 61 4.49 -1.80 10.03
CA TYR A 61 3.22 -1.16 9.69
C TYR A 61 2.34 -0.87 10.91
N LYS A 62 2.46 -1.69 11.96
CA LYS A 62 1.73 -1.47 13.21
C LYS A 62 2.08 -0.11 13.83
N GLU A 63 3.38 0.17 13.94
CA GLU A 63 3.87 1.43 14.50
C GLU A 63 3.60 2.60 13.56
N ALA A 64 3.75 2.41 12.25
CA ALA A 64 3.48 3.45 11.25
C ALA A 64 2.01 3.88 11.27
N LEU A 65 1.07 2.94 11.37
CA LEU A 65 -0.36 3.24 11.48
C LEU A 65 -0.70 3.91 12.81
N LEU A 66 -0.11 3.49 13.93
CA LEU A 66 -0.31 4.13 15.24
C LEU A 66 0.22 5.57 15.29
N LYS A 67 1.28 5.90 14.54
CA LYS A 67 1.78 7.29 14.47
C LYS A 67 0.77 8.24 13.81
N GLN A 68 -0.03 7.72 12.89
CA GLN A 68 -0.95 8.53 12.07
C GLN A 68 -2.38 8.53 12.61
N PHE A 69 -2.85 7.37 13.09
CA PHE A 69 -4.22 7.17 13.58
C PHE A 69 -4.27 6.88 15.09
N GLY A 70 -3.19 7.16 15.82
CA GLY A 70 -3.13 6.95 17.25
C GLY A 70 -3.68 8.15 18.03
N VAL A 71 -4.41 7.86 19.11
CA VAL A 71 -4.91 8.85 20.05
C VAL A 71 -4.13 8.72 21.36
N LEU A 72 -3.72 9.86 21.92
CA LEU A 72 -3.07 9.91 23.23
C LEU A 72 -4.13 9.79 24.32
N ILE A 73 -4.12 8.67 25.06
CA ILE A 73 -4.95 8.51 26.25
C ILE A 73 -4.11 8.79 27.48
N GLU A 74 -4.58 9.73 28.30
CA GLU A 74 -4.10 9.95 29.65
C GLU A 74 -4.89 9.07 30.63
N PHE A 75 -4.18 8.44 31.56
CA PHE A 75 -4.81 7.61 32.58
C PHE A 75 -5.03 8.43 33.85
N PRO A 76 -6.24 8.46 34.41
CA PRO A 76 -6.49 9.18 35.66
C PRO A 76 -5.64 8.57 36.78
N ARG A 77 -5.22 9.43 37.71
CA ARG A 77 -4.49 8.98 38.91
C ARG A 77 -5.40 8.07 39.72
N THR A 78 -4.96 6.84 39.94
CA THR A 78 -5.74 5.79 40.62
C THR A 78 -5.85 6.01 42.13
N GLY A 79 -5.16 7.00 42.71
CA GLY A 79 -5.12 7.27 44.16
C GLY A 79 -4.41 6.21 45.00
N LYS A 80 -4.05 5.06 44.41
CA LYS A 80 -3.31 3.97 45.06
C LYS A 80 -1.80 4.25 45.05
N ARG A 81 -1.08 3.73 46.05
CA ARG A 81 0.38 3.81 46.14
C ARG A 81 1.00 3.08 44.94
N GLY A 82 1.78 3.80 44.13
CA GLY A 82 2.43 3.26 42.92
C GLY A 82 2.76 4.35 41.90
N ARG A 83 3.54 4.00 40.88
CA ARG A 83 3.88 4.92 39.78
C ARG A 83 2.62 5.17 38.92
N PRO A 84 2.19 6.43 38.72
CA PRO A 84 1.10 6.74 37.81
C PRO A 84 1.35 6.16 36.41
N LYS A 85 0.30 5.64 35.78
CA LYS A 85 0.40 5.17 34.39
C LYS A 85 0.75 6.34 33.50
N LYS A 86 1.79 6.18 32.68
CA LYS A 86 2.16 7.18 31.67
C LYS A 86 1.08 7.23 30.58
N PRO A 87 0.86 8.40 29.96
CA PRO A 87 0.06 8.49 28.74
C PRO A 87 0.52 7.47 27.70
N LYS A 88 -0.43 6.90 26.96
CA LYS A 88 -0.14 5.89 25.95
C LYS A 88 -0.87 6.23 24.66
N ILE A 89 -0.18 6.06 23.53
CA ILE A 89 -0.80 6.10 22.21
C ILE A 89 -1.53 4.77 21.99
N VAL A 90 -2.82 4.85 21.74
CA VAL A 90 -3.68 3.73 21.39
C VAL A 90 -4.25 3.95 19.99
N PRO A 91 -4.62 2.89 19.24
CA PRO A 91 -5.31 3.08 17.95
C PRO A 91 -6.63 3.85 18.17
N SER A 92 -7.01 4.70 17.22
CA SER A 92 -8.36 5.26 17.18
C SER A 92 -9.41 4.16 17.04
N GLU A 93 -10.64 4.43 17.49
CA GLU A 93 -11.75 3.46 17.42
C GLU A 93 -12.06 3.05 15.98
N ASP A 94 -11.92 3.97 15.02
CA ASP A 94 -12.14 3.73 13.60
C ASP A 94 -11.00 2.96 12.89
N LEU A 95 -9.83 2.80 13.53
CA LEU A 95 -8.68 2.16 12.90
C LEU A 95 -8.85 0.63 12.87
N ARG A 96 -9.10 0.10 11.67
CA ARG A 96 -9.12 -1.33 11.39
C ARG A 96 -7.85 -1.77 10.67
N TYR A 97 -7.13 -2.73 11.24
CA TYR A 97 -5.86 -3.22 10.70
C TYR A 97 -5.67 -4.71 10.95
N ALA A 98 -5.34 -5.44 9.88
CA ALA A 98 -5.04 -6.86 9.93
C ALA A 98 -3.76 -7.22 9.17
N GLN A 99 -3.17 -8.36 9.51
CA GLN A 99 -1.98 -8.91 8.88
C GLN A 99 -2.24 -10.32 8.33
N VAL A 100 -1.69 -10.58 7.15
CA VAL A 100 -1.57 -11.94 6.60
C VAL A 100 -0.14 -12.43 6.85
N VAL A 101 0.01 -13.30 7.84
CA VAL A 101 1.30 -13.88 8.24
C VAL A 101 1.48 -15.23 7.56
N LYS A 102 2.45 -15.31 6.65
CA LYS A 102 2.79 -16.55 5.94
C LYS A 102 4.00 -17.22 6.58
N THR A 103 3.81 -18.45 7.07
CA THR A 103 4.89 -19.29 7.57
C THR A 103 5.40 -20.16 6.42
N ARG A 104 6.68 -20.02 6.11
CA ARG A 104 7.37 -20.85 5.11
C ARG A 104 8.48 -21.65 5.75
N LYS A 105 8.59 -22.92 5.36
CA LYS A 105 9.64 -23.85 5.76
C LYS A 105 10.27 -24.41 4.48
N ASN A 106 11.59 -24.31 4.35
CA ASN A 106 12.34 -24.75 3.17
C ASN A 106 11.80 -24.19 1.83
N GLY A 107 11.34 -22.93 1.82
CA GLY A 107 10.77 -22.28 0.63
C GLY A 107 9.30 -22.63 0.34
N VAL A 108 8.76 -23.66 0.99
CA VAL A 108 7.36 -24.11 0.84
C VAL A 108 6.46 -23.35 1.82
N LEU A 109 5.26 -22.97 1.36
CA LEU A 109 4.23 -22.37 2.21
C LEU A 109 3.57 -23.45 3.07
N GLU A 110 3.71 -23.33 4.39
CA GLU A 110 3.17 -24.31 5.36
C GLU A 110 1.87 -23.80 5.98
N LYS A 111 1.81 -22.50 6.30
CA LYS A 111 0.65 -21.91 6.98
C LYS A 111 0.42 -20.47 6.55
N VAL A 112 -0.85 -20.07 6.46
CA VAL A 112 -1.28 -18.68 6.33
C VAL A 112 -2.16 -18.37 7.54
N GLU A 113 -1.74 -17.41 8.35
CA GLU A 113 -2.49 -16.92 9.50
C GLU A 113 -2.98 -15.50 9.22
N LYS A 114 -4.27 -15.25 9.47
CA LYS A 114 -4.87 -13.91 9.41
C LYS A 114 -4.98 -13.40 10.85
N LYS A 115 -4.35 -12.27 11.13
CA LYS A 115 -4.30 -11.68 12.48
C LYS A 115 -4.91 -10.29 12.46
N ILE A 116 -5.96 -10.08 13.24
CA ILE A 116 -6.49 -8.74 13.51
C ILE A 116 -5.57 -8.10 14.55
N ILE A 117 -5.07 -6.90 14.24
CA ILE A 117 -4.13 -6.16 15.09
C ILE A 117 -4.85 -5.00 15.78
N PHE A 118 -5.67 -4.25 15.05
CA PHE A 118 -6.51 -3.16 15.56
C PHE A 118 -7.92 -3.23 14.96
N GLY A 119 -8.88 -2.73 15.72
CA GLY A 119 -10.29 -2.69 15.36
C GLY A 119 -11.03 -4.00 15.62
N GLU A 120 -12.35 -3.91 15.55
CA GLU A 120 -13.30 -5.02 15.66
C GLU A 120 -14.06 -5.19 14.33
N ASP A 121 -14.90 -6.22 14.23
CA ASP A 121 -15.78 -6.46 13.07
C ASP A 121 -15.06 -6.52 11.69
N ILE A 122 -13.91 -7.17 11.64
CA ILE A 122 -13.19 -7.44 10.39
C ILE A 122 -13.50 -8.86 9.94
N GLU A 123 -14.15 -9.02 8.78
CA GLU A 123 -14.42 -10.34 8.25
C GLU A 123 -13.12 -11.02 7.77
N GLN A 124 -13.00 -12.32 8.03
CA GLN A 124 -11.84 -13.08 7.56
C GLN A 124 -11.73 -13.10 6.03
N SER A 125 -12.84 -12.96 5.31
CA SER A 125 -12.91 -12.86 3.85
C SER A 125 -12.16 -11.63 3.32
N GLU A 126 -12.21 -10.51 4.04
CA GLU A 126 -11.60 -9.23 3.67
C GLU A 126 -10.09 -9.20 3.90
N ILE A 127 -9.58 -10.01 4.85
CA ILE A 127 -8.15 -10.07 5.18
C ILE A 127 -7.42 -10.90 4.11
N SER A 128 -6.92 -10.23 3.07
CA SER A 128 -6.18 -10.87 1.97
C SER A 128 -5.13 -9.94 1.36
N THR A 129 -3.95 -10.51 1.06
CA THR A 129 -2.87 -9.83 0.31
C THR A 129 -2.75 -10.34 -1.12
N THR A 130 -3.62 -11.26 -1.56
CA THR A 130 -3.46 -11.98 -2.84
C THR A 130 -3.41 -11.05 -4.05
N LEU A 131 -4.23 -10.00 -4.07
CA LEU A 131 -4.26 -9.04 -5.18
C LEU A 131 -2.99 -8.18 -5.22
N LEU A 132 -2.48 -7.75 -4.06
CA LEU A 132 -1.19 -7.05 -3.97
C LEU A 132 -0.03 -7.97 -4.36
N GLU A 133 -0.07 -9.25 -3.99
CA GLU A 133 0.95 -10.23 -4.42
C GLU A 133 0.92 -10.47 -5.92
N ARG A 134 -0.27 -10.53 -6.52
CA ARG A 134 -0.44 -10.56 -7.98
C ARG A 134 0.12 -9.30 -8.63
N GLN A 135 -0.15 -8.12 -8.05
CA GLN A 135 0.40 -6.86 -8.53
C GLN A 135 1.94 -6.83 -8.44
N ASN A 136 2.52 -7.35 -7.36
CA ASN A 136 3.96 -7.51 -7.20
C ASN A 136 4.58 -8.48 -8.21
N LEU A 137 3.82 -9.47 -8.68
CA LEU A 137 4.24 -10.31 -9.81
C LEU A 137 4.18 -9.52 -11.12
N THR A 138 3.11 -8.76 -11.36
CA THR A 138 2.97 -7.91 -12.56
C THR A 138 4.09 -6.87 -12.66
N PHE A 139 4.46 -6.19 -11.57
CA PHE A 139 5.62 -5.28 -11.57
C PHE A 139 6.90 -5.97 -12.04
N ARG A 140 7.16 -7.20 -11.60
CA ARG A 140 8.36 -7.96 -11.96
C ARG A 140 8.35 -8.46 -13.41
N GLN A 141 7.19 -8.81 -13.93
CA GLN A 141 7.03 -9.26 -15.32
C GLN A 141 7.16 -8.11 -16.31
N ASP A 142 6.55 -6.96 -16.01
CA ASP A 142 6.56 -5.82 -16.91
C ASP A 142 7.83 -4.98 -16.80
N ASN A 143 8.50 -5.01 -15.64
CA ASN A 143 9.68 -4.21 -15.38
C ASN A 143 10.82 -5.02 -14.74
N ASN A 144 11.77 -5.42 -15.58
CA ASN A 144 12.97 -6.16 -15.16
C ASN A 144 13.81 -5.41 -14.11
N ARG A 145 13.68 -4.08 -13.97
CA ARG A 145 14.38 -3.29 -12.94
C ARG A 145 13.93 -3.61 -11.52
N VAL A 146 12.72 -4.14 -11.35
CA VAL A 146 12.15 -4.55 -10.05
C VAL A 146 12.41 -6.04 -9.78
N SER A 147 12.81 -6.79 -10.80
CA SER A 147 13.20 -8.19 -10.67
C SER A 147 14.60 -8.32 -10.07
N ARG A 148 14.75 -9.20 -9.08
CA ARG A 148 16.05 -9.44 -8.44
C ARG A 148 16.96 -10.28 -9.32
N LYS A 149 18.27 -10.03 -9.18
CA LYS A 149 19.33 -10.81 -9.85
C LYS A 149 19.18 -10.84 -11.37
N THR A 150 18.70 -9.73 -11.94
CA THR A 150 18.68 -9.51 -13.39
C THR A 150 19.76 -8.50 -13.74
N ILE A 151 20.20 -8.49 -15.00
CA ILE A 151 21.11 -7.45 -15.53
C ILE A 151 20.41 -6.11 -15.77
N GLY A 152 19.07 -6.09 -15.72
CA GLY A 152 18.24 -4.92 -16.04
C GLY A 152 17.98 -3.99 -14.85
N PHE A 153 18.80 -4.03 -13.81
CA PHE A 153 18.60 -3.21 -12.60
C PHE A 153 18.99 -1.74 -12.81
N SER A 154 18.39 -0.85 -12.02
CA SER A 154 18.82 0.56 -11.98
C SER A 154 20.07 0.70 -11.11
N LYS A 155 21.12 1.36 -11.63
CA LYS A 155 22.36 1.63 -10.90
C LYS A 155 22.19 2.65 -9.76
N MET A 156 21.25 3.58 -9.93
CA MET A 156 20.92 4.59 -8.91
C MET A 156 19.43 4.49 -8.56
N LYS A 157 19.12 4.74 -7.29
CA LYS A 157 17.78 4.59 -6.73
C LYS A 157 16.80 5.59 -7.34
N GLU A 158 17.25 6.81 -7.58
CA GLU A 158 16.47 7.92 -8.12
C GLU A 158 15.90 7.56 -9.50
N TRP A 159 16.70 6.91 -10.36
CA TRP A 159 16.23 6.45 -11.67
C TRP A 159 15.22 5.31 -11.57
N LEU A 160 15.32 4.46 -10.56
CA LEU A 160 14.30 3.45 -10.30
C LEU A 160 12.99 4.10 -9.86
N GLU A 161 13.06 5.10 -8.97
CA GLU A 161 11.89 5.85 -8.52
C GLU A 161 11.20 6.59 -9.67
N ILE A 162 11.95 7.31 -10.51
CA ILE A 162 11.40 8.01 -11.68
C ILE A 162 10.71 7.03 -12.65
N GLN A 163 11.37 5.90 -12.94
CA GLN A 163 10.79 4.87 -13.80
C GLN A 163 9.50 4.30 -13.21
N MET A 164 9.50 4.01 -11.90
CA MET A 164 8.33 3.44 -11.25
C MET A 164 7.18 4.46 -11.14
N LYS A 165 7.47 5.76 -10.99
CA LYS A 165 6.44 6.81 -11.10
C LYS A 165 5.77 6.76 -12.48
N LEU A 166 6.56 6.79 -13.55
CA LEU A 166 6.02 6.69 -14.90
C LEU A 166 5.21 5.41 -15.12
N TYR A 167 5.73 4.26 -14.66
CA TYR A 167 5.04 2.98 -14.78
C TYR A 167 3.71 2.98 -14.03
N CYS A 168 3.68 3.40 -12.76
CA CYS A 168 2.47 3.41 -11.95
C CYS A 168 1.43 4.38 -12.52
N THR A 169 1.83 5.56 -12.99
CA THR A 169 0.93 6.50 -13.68
C THR A 169 0.36 5.88 -14.94
N TYR A 170 1.20 5.28 -15.80
CA TYR A 170 0.72 4.57 -16.99
C TYR A 170 -0.24 3.42 -16.64
N PHE A 171 0.09 2.62 -15.62
CA PHE A 171 -0.73 1.50 -15.16
C PHE A 171 -2.11 1.98 -14.70
N ASN A 172 -2.17 3.02 -13.87
CA ASN A 172 -3.41 3.53 -13.31
C ASN A 172 -4.29 4.24 -14.35
N PHE A 173 -3.71 5.04 -15.25
CA PHE A 173 -4.48 5.93 -16.12
C PHE A 173 -4.65 5.41 -17.56
N CYS A 174 -3.68 4.66 -18.08
CA CYS A 174 -3.69 4.21 -19.48
C CYS A 174 -3.93 2.72 -19.68
N ARG A 175 -3.50 1.86 -18.76
CA ARG A 175 -3.56 0.42 -18.98
C ARG A 175 -4.92 -0.14 -18.57
N GLY A 176 -5.65 -0.69 -19.54
CA GLY A 176 -6.87 -1.45 -19.24
C GLY A 176 -6.54 -2.72 -18.44
N HIS A 177 -7.21 -2.91 -17.31
CA HIS A 177 -6.95 -4.00 -16.39
C HIS A 177 -7.88 -5.20 -16.68
N GLY A 178 -7.35 -6.41 -16.79
CA GLY A 178 -8.14 -7.58 -17.23
C GLY A 178 -9.29 -7.99 -16.28
N GLY A 179 -9.16 -7.64 -14.99
CA GLY A 179 -10.18 -7.85 -13.96
C GLY A 179 -11.12 -6.67 -13.72
N LEU A 180 -10.98 -5.58 -14.49
CA LEU A 180 -11.90 -4.44 -14.44
C LEU A 180 -12.54 -4.31 -15.82
N ARG A 181 -13.83 -4.57 -15.93
CA ARG A 181 -14.52 -4.61 -17.22
C ARG A 181 -15.87 -3.92 -17.12
N TYR A 182 -16.28 -3.28 -18.21
CA TYR A 182 -17.57 -2.60 -18.34
C TYR A 182 -18.08 -2.78 -19.77
N LYS A 183 -19.38 -2.58 -19.98
CA LYS A 183 -19.95 -2.50 -21.33
C LYS A 183 -20.10 -1.04 -21.72
N ASP A 184 -19.67 -0.71 -22.93
CA ASP A 184 -19.90 0.63 -23.48
C ASP A 184 -21.37 0.79 -23.95
N GLU A 185 -21.70 1.98 -24.46
CA GLU A 185 -23.04 2.30 -25.00
C GLU A 185 -23.48 1.37 -26.14
N ARG A 186 -22.51 0.73 -26.82
CA ARG A 186 -22.74 -0.21 -27.92
C ARG A 186 -22.82 -1.66 -27.44
N GLY A 187 -22.74 -1.90 -26.13
CA GLY A 187 -22.77 -3.23 -25.52
C GLY A 187 -21.45 -4.00 -25.63
N VAL A 188 -20.36 -3.37 -26.08
CA VAL A 188 -19.06 -4.01 -26.26
C VAL A 188 -18.31 -4.05 -24.92
N GLU A 189 -17.79 -5.23 -24.58
CA GLU A 189 -17.02 -5.42 -23.36
C GLU A 189 -15.64 -4.76 -23.49
N CYS A 190 -15.42 -3.72 -22.67
CA CYS A 190 -14.19 -2.95 -22.61
C CYS A 190 -13.48 -3.16 -21.27
N LYS A 191 -12.15 -3.06 -21.29
CA LYS A 191 -11.34 -3.05 -20.04
C LYS A 191 -11.34 -1.64 -19.45
N ASN A 192 -11.62 -1.55 -18.16
CA ASN A 192 -11.49 -0.30 -17.42
C ASN A 192 -10.05 -0.08 -16.95
N THR A 193 -9.68 1.18 -16.64
CA THR A 193 -8.41 1.50 -15.98
C THR A 193 -8.62 1.65 -14.48
N PRO A 194 -7.60 1.40 -13.64
CA PRO A 194 -7.73 1.57 -12.20
C PRO A 194 -8.18 2.98 -11.78
N ALA A 195 -7.66 4.03 -12.42
CA ALA A 195 -8.04 5.41 -12.13
C ALA A 195 -9.51 5.70 -12.46
N ARG A 196 -10.02 5.16 -13.58
CA ARG A 196 -11.43 5.31 -13.96
C ARG A 196 -12.37 4.49 -13.08
N GLU A 197 -11.97 3.28 -12.71
CA GLU A 197 -12.71 2.45 -11.74
C GLU A 197 -12.80 3.12 -10.36
N ALA A 198 -11.74 3.82 -9.96
CA ALA A 198 -11.72 4.60 -8.72
C ALA A 198 -12.48 5.93 -8.81
N GLY A 199 -13.02 6.30 -9.97
CA GLY A 199 -13.70 7.58 -10.19
C GLY A 199 -12.77 8.81 -10.24
N ILE A 200 -11.46 8.60 -10.38
CA ILE A 200 -10.46 9.68 -10.48
C ILE A 200 -10.52 10.35 -11.87
N THR A 201 -10.84 9.57 -12.91
CA THR A 201 -11.03 10.07 -14.28
C THR A 201 -12.28 9.49 -14.89
N GLU A 202 -12.95 10.25 -15.75
CA GLU A 202 -14.15 9.79 -16.45
C GLU A 202 -13.81 8.87 -17.63
N SER A 203 -12.61 9.02 -18.20
CA SER A 203 -12.15 8.31 -19.38
C SER A 203 -10.77 7.69 -19.16
N LYS A 204 -10.45 6.70 -20.02
CA LYS A 204 -9.12 6.12 -20.13
C LYS A 204 -8.20 7.11 -20.83
N TRP A 205 -7.04 7.37 -20.25
CA TRP A 205 -6.05 8.26 -20.85
C TRP A 205 -5.15 7.51 -21.83
N THR A 206 -4.56 8.27 -22.73
CA THR A 206 -3.49 7.88 -23.63
C THR A 206 -2.13 8.26 -23.05
N LEU A 207 -1.08 7.60 -23.51
CA LEU A 207 0.28 7.96 -23.10
C LEU A 207 0.63 9.41 -23.49
N LYS A 208 0.12 9.89 -24.63
CA LYS A 208 0.29 11.28 -25.06
C LYS A 208 -0.29 12.24 -24.02
N GLU A 209 -1.52 12.01 -23.57
CA GLU A 209 -2.17 12.84 -22.56
C GLU A 209 -1.36 12.90 -21.26
N ILE A 210 -0.84 11.77 -20.76
CA ILE A 210 0.05 11.76 -19.59
C ILE A 210 1.28 12.64 -19.82
N LEU A 211 1.96 12.48 -20.96
CA LEU A 211 3.23 13.16 -21.24
C LEU A 211 3.04 14.66 -21.54
N THR A 212 1.88 15.06 -22.03
CA THR A 212 1.54 16.46 -22.32
C THR A 212 0.70 17.11 -21.23
N PHE A 213 0.39 16.39 -20.15
CA PHE A 213 -0.43 16.91 -19.06
C PHE A 213 0.28 18.10 -18.43
N ARG A 214 -0.36 19.26 -18.46
CA ARG A 214 0.18 20.46 -17.82
C ARG A 214 -0.01 20.32 -16.31
N CYS A 215 1.06 19.95 -15.62
CA CYS A 215 1.09 20.06 -14.17
C CYS A 215 1.09 21.55 -13.80
N PHE A 216 -0.04 22.06 -13.32
CA PHE A 216 -0.01 23.28 -12.54
C PHE A 216 0.81 22.96 -11.28
N LYS A 217 1.87 23.73 -11.02
CA LYS A 217 2.57 23.65 -9.74
C LYS A 217 1.56 24.03 -8.67
N THR A 218 0.93 23.03 -8.04
CA THR A 218 0.20 23.26 -6.79
C THR A 218 1.26 23.57 -5.75
N SER A 219 1.34 24.83 -5.37
CA SER A 219 2.11 25.35 -4.25
C SER A 219 1.64 24.67 -2.97
N ILE A 220 2.15 23.48 -2.68
CA ILE A 220 1.98 22.86 -1.37
C ILE A 220 3.40 22.65 -0.86
N GLY A 221 3.83 23.64 -0.08
CA GLY A 221 5.06 23.61 0.70
C GLY A 221 4.92 22.76 1.95
#